data_AF-A0A350LMU2-F1
#
_entry.id   AF-A0A350LMU2-F1
#
_cell.length_a   1.000
_cell.length_b   1.000
_cell.length_c   1.000
_cell.angle_alpha   90.00
_cell.angle_beta   90.00
_cell.angle_gamma   90.00
#
_symmetry.space_group_name_H-M   'P 1'
#
loop_
_entity.id
_entity.type
_entity.pdbx_description
1 polymer ?
#
loop_
_entity_poly.entity_id
_entity_poly.type
_entity_poly.pdbx_seq_one_letter_code
_entity_poly.pdbx_strand_id
1 'polypeptide(L)'
;MCLATIHAANAGTVRIKDLVEFDGVRGNDLLGYGLVVGLNGSGDGLRNSPFTEELMSNILERLGINVTGEQFRPKNVAAVLVTAALPPFARAGSQIDVTVSAIGDAKSLLGGTLVMTPLNAADGQIYAVAQGTIIAGGASAEGEAGSVVQGVPTSGTIPSGARVEREVDFDFAGLESLRLALREPD
;
A
#
# COMPACT_ATOMS: atom_id res chain seq x y z
N MET A 1 -7.68 62.93 28.79
CA MET A 1 -7.36 61.67 29.51
C MET A 1 -7.68 60.51 28.58
N CYS A 2 -6.68 59.93 27.90
CA CYS A 2 -6.83 58.67 27.18
C CYS A 2 -6.42 57.53 28.12
N LEU A 3 -7.33 56.58 28.36
CA LEU A 3 -7.12 55.43 29.23
C LEU A 3 -6.52 54.28 28.40
N ALA A 4 -5.29 53.87 28.69
CA ALA A 4 -4.65 52.73 28.05
C ALA A 4 -5.00 51.45 28.81
N THR A 5 -5.71 50.53 28.16
CA THR A 5 -6.02 49.18 28.68
C THR A 5 -4.88 48.21 28.36
N ILE A 6 -4.21 47.71 29.39
CA ILE A 6 -3.16 46.68 29.28
C ILE A 6 -3.87 45.31 29.16
N HIS A 7 -3.74 44.65 28.01
CA HIS A 7 -4.16 43.26 27.83
C HIS A 7 -3.06 42.32 28.35
N ALA A 8 -3.36 41.53 29.36
CA ALA A 8 -2.50 40.45 29.81
C ALA A 8 -2.45 39.36 28.73
N ALA A 9 -1.28 39.13 28.14
CA ALA A 9 -1.06 38.02 27.23
C ALA A 9 -1.09 36.71 28.01
N ASN A 10 -2.06 35.84 27.71
CA ASN A 10 -2.08 34.48 28.20
C ASN A 10 -0.97 33.69 27.50
N ALA A 11 0.15 33.48 28.19
CA ALA A 11 1.17 32.54 27.77
C ALA A 11 0.63 31.11 27.97
N GLY A 12 0.03 30.55 26.92
CA GLY A 12 -0.33 29.14 26.88
C GLY A 12 0.92 28.29 27.02
N THR A 13 0.94 27.37 27.98
CA THR A 13 2.00 26.38 28.09
C THR A 13 1.88 25.42 26.92
N VAL A 14 2.47 25.78 25.78
CA VAL A 14 2.54 24.87 24.64
C VAL A 14 3.62 23.86 24.96
N ARG A 15 3.21 22.60 25.18
CA ARG A 15 4.16 21.54 25.47
C ARG A 15 4.96 21.32 24.20
N ILE A 16 6.28 21.36 24.30
CA ILE A 16 7.18 21.21 23.15
C ILE A 16 6.86 19.94 22.34
N LYS A 17 6.39 18.86 22.98
CA LYS A 17 5.92 17.64 22.29
C LYS A 17 4.80 17.86 21.26
N ASP A 18 4.04 18.95 21.39
CA ASP A 18 2.92 19.30 20.52
C ASP A 18 3.37 20.23 19.36
N LEU A 19 4.65 20.65 19.32
CA LEU A 19 5.19 21.63 18.36
C LEU A 19 6.40 21.16 17.53
N VAL A 20 6.83 19.90 17.65
CA VAL A 20 7.97 19.38 16.89
C VAL A 20 7.58 18.19 16.04
N GLU A 21 7.76 18.30 14.73
CA GLU A 21 8.04 17.15 13.86
C GLU A 21 9.55 17.11 13.66
N PHE A 22 10.19 15.98 13.99
CA PHE A 22 11.64 15.85 13.90
C PHE A 22 12.09 16.06 12.45
N ASP A 23 13.06 16.95 12.22
CA ASP A 23 13.57 17.23 10.87
C ASP A 23 14.38 16.01 10.39
N GLY A 24 13.92 15.36 9.32
CA GLY A 24 14.59 14.19 8.74
C GLY A 24 13.90 12.83 8.94
N VAL A 25 12.72 12.75 9.54
CA VAL A 25 11.95 11.48 9.58
C VAL A 25 11.09 11.32 8.35
N ARG A 26 11.71 10.81 7.29
CA ARG A 26 10.99 10.35 6.11
C ARG A 26 10.37 8.99 6.42
N GLY A 27 9.08 8.82 6.12
CA GLY A 27 8.47 7.50 6.10
C GLY A 27 9.18 6.60 5.09
N ASN A 28 9.14 5.29 5.32
CA ASN A 28 9.71 4.32 4.39
C ASN A 28 8.61 3.79 3.47
N ASP A 29 8.82 3.89 2.17
CA ASP A 29 7.92 3.28 1.21
C ASP A 29 8.16 1.77 1.17
N LEU A 30 7.08 1.00 1.30
CA LEU A 30 7.10 -0.44 1.23
C LEU A 30 6.45 -0.91 -0.07
N LEU A 31 7.03 -1.94 -0.66
CA LEU A 31 6.63 -2.55 -1.92
C LEU A 31 6.46 -4.05 -1.75
N GLY A 32 5.37 -4.61 -2.27
CA GLY A 32 5.14 -6.04 -2.33
C GLY A 32 4.46 -6.44 -3.63
N TYR A 33 4.71 -7.67 -4.05
CA TYR A 33 4.03 -8.29 -5.17
C TYR A 33 3.05 -9.31 -4.61
N GLY A 34 1.78 -9.13 -4.93
CA GLY A 34 0.69 -9.88 -4.33
C GLY A 34 -0.26 -10.48 -5.35
N LEU A 35 -1.21 -11.25 -4.83
CA LEU A 35 -2.29 -11.85 -5.59
C LEU A 35 -3.63 -11.43 -4.99
N VAL A 36 -4.55 -11.01 -5.86
CA VAL A 36 -5.93 -10.73 -5.49
C VAL A 36 -6.82 -11.85 -6.02
N VAL A 37 -7.67 -12.37 -5.16
CA VAL A 37 -8.61 -13.45 -5.47
C VAL A 37 -10.06 -13.01 -5.23
N GLY A 38 -11.01 -13.76 -5.76
CA GLY A 38 -12.44 -13.46 -5.56
C GLY A 38 -12.97 -12.37 -6.49
N LEU A 39 -12.25 -12.07 -7.57
CA LEU A 39 -12.71 -11.15 -8.61
C LEU A 39 -13.85 -11.78 -9.42
N ASN A 40 -14.85 -10.98 -9.81
CA ASN A 40 -16.03 -11.46 -10.53
C ASN A 40 -15.82 -11.40 -12.06
N GLY A 41 -14.87 -12.20 -12.57
CA GLY A 41 -14.58 -12.22 -14.01
C GLY A 41 -13.77 -11.01 -14.51
N SER A 42 -13.20 -10.21 -13.62
CA SER A 42 -12.41 -9.00 -13.89
C SER A 42 -10.90 -9.15 -13.65
N GLY A 43 -10.42 -10.33 -13.29
CA GLY A 43 -9.00 -10.64 -13.11
C GLY A 43 -8.22 -10.83 -14.41
N ASP A 44 -6.95 -11.21 -14.29
CA ASP A 44 -5.98 -11.28 -15.38
C ASP A 44 -6.28 -12.43 -16.36
N GLY A 45 -6.22 -12.18 -17.66
CA GLY A 45 -6.32 -13.16 -18.74
C GLY A 45 -5.05 -14.01 -18.88
N LEU A 46 -5.24 -15.31 -19.14
CA LEU A 46 -4.16 -16.32 -19.22
C LEU A 46 -3.19 -16.15 -20.43
N ARG A 47 -3.21 -15.02 -21.17
CA ARG A 47 -2.80 -15.01 -22.59
C ARG A 47 -1.86 -13.88 -23.04
N ASN A 48 -1.04 -13.25 -22.18
CA ASN A 48 -0.11 -12.26 -22.75
C ASN A 48 1.22 -12.04 -22.03
N SER A 49 1.99 -13.12 -21.85
CA SER A 49 3.45 -13.01 -21.77
C SER A 49 4.09 -14.11 -22.63
N PRO A 50 4.47 -13.82 -23.89
CA PRO A 50 5.12 -14.82 -24.77
C PRO A 50 6.45 -15.35 -24.22
N PHE A 51 7.02 -14.69 -23.20
CA PHE A 51 8.26 -15.12 -22.55
C PHE A 51 8.05 -16.18 -21.46
N THR A 52 6.81 -16.41 -21.03
CA THR A 52 6.48 -17.32 -19.93
C THR A 52 6.09 -18.71 -20.44
N GLU A 53 5.55 -18.83 -21.66
CA GLU A 53 5.18 -20.12 -22.25
C GLU A 53 6.40 -21.02 -22.49
N GLU A 54 7.51 -20.47 -22.99
CA GLU A 54 8.74 -21.22 -23.28
C GLU A 54 9.54 -21.58 -22.02
N LEU A 55 9.46 -20.78 -20.96
CA LEU A 55 10.11 -21.07 -19.67
C LEU A 55 9.30 -22.06 -18.83
N MET A 56 7.97 -21.99 -18.87
CA MET A 56 7.11 -22.92 -18.14
C MET A 56 7.03 -24.30 -18.80
N SER A 57 7.08 -24.40 -20.13
CA SER A 57 7.15 -25.70 -20.82
C SER A 57 8.42 -26.47 -20.43
N ASN A 58 9.57 -25.79 -20.43
CA ASN A 58 10.86 -26.37 -20.05
C ASN A 58 10.96 -26.79 -18.57
N ILE A 59 10.21 -26.15 -17.67
CA ILE A 59 10.19 -26.50 -16.23
C ILE A 59 9.21 -27.65 -15.97
N LEU A 60 8.05 -27.66 -16.62
CA LEU A 60 7.02 -28.67 -16.42
C LEU A 60 7.36 -30.01 -17.09
N GLU A 61 8.07 -30.00 -18.23
CA GLU A 61 8.60 -31.19 -18.90
C GLU A 61 9.69 -31.89 -18.07
N ARG A 62 10.50 -31.11 -17.32
CA ARG A 62 11.51 -31.64 -16.39
C ARG A 62 10.94 -32.20 -15.08
N LEU A 63 9.71 -31.82 -14.72
CA LEU A 63 9.02 -32.28 -13.52
C LEU A 63 8.03 -33.43 -13.80
N GLY A 64 7.90 -33.88 -15.05
CA GLY A 64 7.08 -35.03 -15.44
C GLY A 64 5.57 -34.80 -15.34
N ILE A 65 5.13 -33.53 -15.25
CA ILE A 65 3.71 -33.18 -15.11
C ILE A 65 3.16 -32.83 -16.49
N ASN A 66 2.28 -33.68 -16.98
CA ASN A 66 1.56 -33.48 -18.23
C ASN A 66 0.47 -32.42 -17.99
N VAL A 67 0.65 -31.20 -18.48
CA VAL A 67 -0.31 -30.09 -18.31
C VAL A 67 -1.46 -30.25 -19.31
N THR A 68 -2.25 -31.30 -19.15
CA THR A 68 -3.53 -31.45 -19.86
C THR A 68 -4.66 -30.94 -18.97
N GLY A 69 -4.97 -29.66 -19.11
CA GLY A 69 -6.37 -29.25 -19.25
C GLY A 69 -7.29 -29.17 -18.03
N GLU A 70 -6.81 -28.85 -16.82
CA GLU A 70 -7.73 -28.31 -15.81
C GLU A 70 -7.80 -26.77 -15.92
N GLN A 71 -9.01 -26.29 -16.25
CA GLN A 71 -9.34 -24.90 -16.53
C GLN A 71 -9.03 -23.99 -15.33
N PHE A 72 -7.81 -23.45 -15.26
CA PHE A 72 -7.59 -22.20 -14.53
C PHE A 72 -8.61 -21.17 -15.05
N ARG A 73 -9.33 -20.51 -14.15
CA ARG A 73 -10.26 -19.41 -14.46
C ARG A 73 -9.51 -18.08 -14.33
N PRO A 74 -8.77 -17.63 -15.36
CA PRO A 74 -7.89 -16.45 -15.31
C PRO A 74 -8.59 -15.24 -14.69
N LYS A 75 -9.84 -15.05 -15.08
CA LYS A 75 -10.63 -13.87 -14.78
C LYS A 75 -11.07 -13.72 -13.31
N ASN A 76 -10.70 -14.61 -12.40
CA ASN A 76 -11.06 -14.49 -10.98
C ASN A 76 -9.87 -14.14 -10.07
N VAL A 77 -8.69 -13.98 -10.65
CA VAL A 77 -7.43 -13.74 -9.96
C VAL A 77 -6.65 -12.64 -10.68
N ALA A 78 -5.99 -11.74 -9.96
CA ALA A 78 -5.13 -10.70 -10.55
C ALA A 78 -3.79 -10.60 -9.83
N ALA A 79 -2.72 -10.41 -10.58
CA ALA A 79 -1.41 -10.02 -10.09
C ALA A 79 -1.39 -8.53 -9.79
N VAL A 80 -0.94 -8.17 -8.58
CA VAL A 80 -1.00 -6.79 -8.09
C VAL A 80 0.31 -6.33 -7.49
N LEU A 81 0.55 -5.03 -7.62
CA LEU A 81 1.55 -4.30 -6.87
C LEU A 81 0.88 -3.73 -5.62
N VAL A 82 1.53 -3.95 -4.49
CA VAL A 82 1.07 -3.52 -3.19
C VAL A 82 2.06 -2.48 -2.67
N THR A 83 1.56 -1.30 -2.33
CA THR A 83 2.36 -0.17 -1.83
C THR A 83 1.81 0.29 -0.50
N ALA A 84 2.69 0.63 0.43
CA ALA A 84 2.30 1.21 1.71
C ALA A 84 3.36 2.20 2.18
N ALA A 85 2.94 3.25 2.88
CA ALA A 85 3.85 4.17 3.53
C ALA A 85 3.99 3.76 5.00
N LEU A 86 5.19 3.35 5.42
CA LEU A 86 5.49 3.07 6.82
C LEU A 86 5.79 4.41 7.52
N PRO A 87 4.94 4.85 8.47
CA PRO A 87 5.19 6.08 9.17
C PRO A 87 6.46 5.95 10.03
N PRO A 88 7.17 7.07 10.25
CA PRO A 88 8.29 7.06 11.16
C PRO A 88 7.84 6.60 12.56
N PHE A 89 8.66 5.80 13.23
CA PHE A 89 8.38 5.26 14.57
C PHE A 89 7.18 4.30 14.63
N ALA A 90 6.79 3.68 13.51
CA ALA A 90 5.79 2.61 13.50
C ALA A 90 6.25 1.44 14.40
N ARG A 91 5.39 1.06 15.36
CA ARG A 91 5.65 -0.06 16.27
C ARG A 91 5.20 -1.38 15.67
N ALA A 92 5.82 -2.47 16.09
CA ALA A 92 5.37 -3.81 15.73
C ALA A 92 3.92 -4.02 16.20
N GLY A 93 3.10 -4.62 15.35
CA GLY A 93 1.66 -4.79 15.56
C GLY A 93 0.78 -3.61 15.15
N SER A 94 1.37 -2.46 14.80
CA SER A 94 0.62 -1.33 14.22
C SER A 94 0.02 -1.71 12.87
N GLN A 95 -1.12 -1.12 12.54
CA GLN A 95 -1.74 -1.27 11.22
C GLN A 95 -1.47 -0.03 10.38
N ILE A 96 -1.22 -0.25 9.09
CA ILE A 96 -1.03 0.81 8.09
C ILE A 96 -1.94 0.56 6.88
N ASP A 97 -2.30 1.65 6.22
CA ASP A 97 -3.08 1.60 4.99
C ASP A 97 -2.22 1.13 3.82
N VAL A 98 -2.87 0.42 2.90
CA VAL A 98 -2.21 -0.19 1.76
C VAL A 98 -2.96 0.19 0.48
N THR A 99 -2.20 0.54 -0.56
CA THR A 99 -2.72 0.74 -1.90
C THR A 99 -2.34 -0.44 -2.77
N VAL A 100 -3.33 -1.00 -3.46
CA VAL A 100 -3.20 -2.17 -4.34
C VAL A 100 -3.54 -1.74 -5.76
N SER A 101 -2.68 -2.10 -6.70
CA SER A 101 -2.83 -1.76 -8.12
C SER A 101 -2.58 -2.99 -8.98
N ALA A 102 -3.47 -3.25 -9.94
CA ALA A 102 -3.27 -4.34 -10.90
C ALA A 102 -2.03 -4.08 -11.76
N ILE A 103 -1.21 -5.12 -11.96
CA ILE A 103 -0.05 -5.09 -12.87
C ILE A 103 -0.44 -5.69 -14.23
N GLY A 104 -1.36 -6.65 -14.24
CA GLY A 104 -1.82 -7.36 -15.43
C GLY A 104 -2.97 -6.66 -16.18
N ASP A 105 -3.78 -7.46 -16.85
CA ASP A 105 -4.92 -7.06 -17.67
C ASP A 105 -6.27 -7.09 -16.91
N ALA A 106 -6.23 -7.23 -15.58
CA ALA A 106 -7.42 -7.13 -14.74
C ALA A 106 -8.18 -5.82 -15.00
N LYS A 107 -9.48 -5.96 -15.29
CA LYS A 107 -10.38 -4.83 -15.56
C LYS A 107 -10.85 -4.13 -14.30
N SER A 108 -10.89 -4.84 -13.17
CA SER A 108 -11.29 -4.29 -11.88
C SER A 108 -10.80 -5.15 -10.72
N LEU A 109 -10.40 -4.50 -9.63
CA LEU A 109 -10.08 -5.14 -8.34
C LEU A 109 -11.27 -5.14 -7.36
N LEU A 110 -12.43 -4.64 -7.78
CA LEU A 110 -13.60 -4.48 -6.92
C LEU A 110 -14.09 -5.85 -6.39
N GLY A 111 -14.30 -5.93 -5.08
CA GLY A 111 -14.73 -7.15 -4.40
C GLY A 111 -13.64 -8.21 -4.24
N GLY A 112 -12.43 -7.94 -4.73
CA GLY A 112 -11.28 -8.80 -4.55
C GLY A 112 -10.74 -8.78 -3.13
N THR A 113 -10.07 -9.87 -2.76
CA THR A 113 -9.33 -10.00 -1.50
C THR A 113 -7.85 -10.21 -1.80
N LEU A 114 -7.00 -9.36 -1.25
CA LEU A 114 -5.56 -9.50 -1.28
C LEU A 114 -5.14 -10.66 -0.37
N VAL A 115 -4.43 -11.63 -0.95
CA VAL A 115 -3.77 -12.71 -0.22
C VAL A 115 -2.59 -12.15 0.54
N MET A 116 -2.27 -12.73 1.70
CA MET A 116 -1.15 -12.34 2.56
C MET A 116 0.12 -12.08 1.73
N THR A 117 0.52 -10.81 1.69
CA THR A 117 1.60 -10.29 0.84
C THR A 117 2.63 -9.57 1.72
N PRO A 118 3.89 -10.02 1.76
CA PRO A 118 4.95 -9.32 2.47
C PRO A 118 5.32 -8.02 1.73
N LEU A 119 5.58 -6.96 2.49
CA LEU A 119 5.98 -5.65 2.00
C LEU A 119 7.42 -5.36 2.42
N ASN A 120 8.27 -5.15 1.42
CA ASN A 120 9.69 -4.88 1.56
C ASN A 120 10.00 -3.39 1.45
N ALA A 121 10.96 -2.89 2.23
CA ALA A 121 11.53 -1.57 1.97
C ALA A 121 12.67 -1.64 0.94
N ALA A 122 13.28 -0.51 0.63
CA ALA A 122 14.38 -0.41 -0.34
C ALA A 122 15.64 -1.22 0.06
N ASP A 123 15.76 -1.63 1.32
CA ASP A 123 16.81 -2.51 1.83
C ASP A 123 16.55 -4.02 1.58
N GLY A 124 15.39 -4.35 0.99
CA GLY A 124 14.96 -5.72 0.71
C GLY A 124 14.45 -6.49 1.93
N GLN A 125 14.29 -5.83 3.08
CA GLN A 125 13.77 -6.45 4.30
C GLN A 125 12.25 -6.30 4.39
N ILE A 126 11.59 -7.32 4.95
CA ILE A 126 10.13 -7.29 5.20
C ILE A 126 9.86 -6.47 6.47
N TYR A 127 9.09 -5.39 6.33
CA TYR A 127 8.67 -4.55 7.45
C TYR A 127 7.20 -4.74 7.82
N ALA A 128 6.36 -5.09 6.84
CA ALA A 128 4.94 -5.28 7.07
C ALA A 128 4.37 -6.42 6.21
N VAL A 129 3.21 -6.94 6.61
CA VAL A 129 2.46 -7.95 5.87
C VAL A 129 1.06 -7.42 5.59
N ALA A 130 0.70 -7.32 4.32
CA ALA A 130 -0.59 -6.83 3.85
C ALA A 130 -1.56 -7.97 3.55
N GLN A 131 -2.82 -7.83 3.93
CA GLN A 131 -3.93 -8.71 3.56
C GLN A 131 -5.27 -8.00 3.72
N GLY A 132 -6.30 -8.47 3.02
CA GLY A 132 -7.68 -8.03 3.26
C GLY A 132 -8.47 -7.71 2.01
N THR A 133 -9.71 -7.29 2.21
CA THR A 133 -10.65 -6.95 1.14
C THR A 133 -10.34 -5.58 0.54
N ILE A 134 -10.34 -5.50 -0.79
CA ILE A 134 -10.01 -4.27 -1.50
C ILE A 134 -11.25 -3.41 -1.66
N ILE A 135 -11.10 -2.14 -1.32
CA ILE A 135 -12.07 -1.08 -1.62
C ILE A 135 -11.58 -0.39 -2.89
N ALA A 136 -12.21 -0.67 -4.02
CA ALA A 136 -11.83 -0.07 -5.30
C ALA A 136 -12.18 1.43 -5.34
N GLY A 137 -11.27 2.26 -5.87
CA GLY A 137 -11.41 3.71 -5.93
C GLY A 137 -12.32 4.24 -7.04
N GLY A 138 -13.06 3.36 -7.71
CA GLY A 138 -13.94 3.74 -8.81
C GLY A 138 -15.04 2.72 -9.09
N ALA A 139 -16.16 3.21 -9.63
CA ALA A 139 -17.29 2.41 -10.06
C ALA A 139 -17.44 2.54 -11.59
N SER A 140 -17.47 1.42 -12.29
CA SER A 140 -17.84 1.35 -13.70
C SER A 140 -19.30 0.92 -13.81
N ALA A 141 -20.14 1.77 -14.38
CA ALA A 141 -21.52 1.44 -14.73
C ALA A 141 -21.66 1.40 -16.26
N GLU A 142 -22.07 0.26 -16.80
CA GLU A 142 -22.40 0.09 -18.23
C GLU A 142 -23.93 0.09 -18.39
N GLY A 143 -24.45 0.99 -19.23
CA GLY A 143 -25.85 1.03 -19.65
C GLY A 143 -25.99 1.00 -21.18
N GLU A 144 -27.20 0.74 -21.69
CA GLU A 144 -27.49 0.66 -23.14
C GLU A 144 -27.10 1.92 -23.94
N ALA A 145 -26.90 3.07 -23.28
CA ALA A 145 -26.55 4.35 -23.90
C ALA A 145 -25.07 4.77 -23.69
N GLY A 146 -24.24 3.95 -23.04
CA GLY A 146 -22.80 4.23 -22.84
C GLY A 146 -22.25 3.71 -21.51
N SER A 147 -20.92 3.60 -21.43
CA SER A 147 -20.21 3.27 -20.18
C SER A 147 -19.78 4.55 -19.48
N VAL A 148 -20.07 4.65 -18.18
CA VAL A 148 -19.54 5.71 -17.31
C VAL A 148 -18.57 5.06 -16.33
N VAL A 149 -17.29 5.38 -16.47
CA VAL A 149 -16.24 4.97 -15.54
C VAL A 149 -15.90 6.17 -14.67
N GLN A 150 -16.27 6.12 -13.39
CA GLN A 150 -15.89 7.13 -12.41
C GLN A 150 -14.76 6.56 -11.54
N GLY A 151 -13.54 7.09 -11.70
CA GLY A 151 -12.35 6.63 -10.98
C GLY A 151 -11.52 5.59 -11.73
N VAL A 152 -10.60 4.93 -11.02
CA VAL A 152 -9.68 3.92 -11.57
C VAL A 152 -10.05 2.54 -10.98
N PRO A 153 -10.80 1.69 -11.71
CA PRO A 153 -11.31 0.42 -11.17
C PRO A 153 -10.22 -0.64 -10.93
N THR A 154 -9.03 -0.44 -11.52
CA THR A 154 -7.85 -1.32 -11.40
C THR A 154 -6.95 -0.99 -10.21
N SER A 155 -7.34 -0.01 -9.39
CA SER A 155 -6.67 0.36 -8.15
C SER A 155 -7.67 0.43 -7.00
N GLY A 156 -7.20 0.09 -5.81
CA GLY A 156 -7.99 0.15 -4.59
C GLY A 156 -7.12 0.26 -3.36
N THR A 157 -7.76 0.56 -2.23
CA THR A 157 -7.09 0.66 -0.95
C THR A 157 -7.63 -0.39 0.01
N ILE A 158 -6.78 -0.81 0.95
CA ILE A 158 -7.14 -1.65 2.09
C ILE A 158 -6.80 -0.82 3.33
N PRO A 159 -7.79 -0.14 3.93
CA PRO A 159 -7.58 0.59 5.17
C PRO A 159 -7.13 -0.35 6.27
N SER A 160 -6.05 0.00 6.99
CA SER A 160 -5.43 -0.81 8.04
C SER A 160 -5.11 -2.25 7.59
N GLY A 161 -4.85 -2.44 6.29
CA GLY A 161 -4.66 -3.73 5.64
C GLY A 161 -3.28 -4.35 5.84
N ALA A 162 -2.27 -3.58 6.24
CA ALA A 162 -0.96 -4.11 6.56
C ALA A 162 -0.67 -4.05 8.05
N ARG A 163 -0.07 -5.13 8.56
CA ARG A 163 0.46 -5.23 9.92
C ARG A 163 1.96 -5.08 9.89
N VAL A 164 2.50 -4.19 10.71
CA VAL A 164 3.94 -3.98 10.88
C VAL A 164 4.51 -5.14 11.70
N GLU A 165 5.47 -5.88 11.16
CA GLU A 165 6.15 -6.99 11.82
C GLU A 165 7.52 -6.57 12.39
N ARG A 166 8.15 -5.53 11.82
CA ARG A 166 9.45 -5.05 12.24
C ARG A 166 9.43 -3.54 12.47
N GLU A 167 9.95 -3.13 13.63
CA GLU A 167 10.20 -1.72 13.93
C GLU A 167 11.44 -1.26 13.16
N VAL A 168 11.43 -0.01 12.70
CA VAL A 168 12.65 0.61 12.19
C VAL A 168 13.44 1.06 13.42
N ASP A 169 14.58 0.41 13.69
CA ASP A 169 15.48 0.80 14.76
C ASP A 169 15.96 2.23 14.52
N PHE A 170 15.39 3.19 15.26
CA PHE A 170 15.85 4.56 15.29
C PHE A 170 16.73 4.74 16.52
N ASP A 171 18.05 4.67 16.33
CA ASP A 171 19.00 4.86 17.42
C ASP A 171 19.07 6.33 17.83
N PHE A 172 18.33 6.66 18.90
CA PHE A 172 18.40 7.97 19.56
C PHE A 172 19.73 8.21 20.29
N ALA A 173 20.47 7.16 20.66
CA ALA A 173 21.64 7.26 21.54
C ALA A 173 22.93 7.64 20.80
N GLY A 174 22.96 7.49 19.47
CA GLY A 174 24.10 7.87 18.61
C GLY A 174 24.04 9.28 18.01
N LEU A 175 22.98 10.05 18.27
CA LEU A 175 22.81 11.39 17.70
C LEU A 175 23.60 12.44 18.49
N GLU A 176 24.77 12.85 17.98
CA GLU A 176 25.56 13.96 18.53
C GLU A 176 24.86 15.32 18.41
N SER A 177 23.86 15.45 17.53
CA SER A 177 23.04 16.66 17.43
C SER A 177 21.60 16.32 17.00
N LEU A 178 20.63 16.90 17.72
CA LEU A 178 19.20 16.79 17.39
C LEU A 178 18.78 18.07 16.66
N ARG A 179 18.52 17.99 15.36
CA ARG A 179 18.02 19.13 14.57
C ARG A 179 16.49 19.08 14.56
N LEU A 180 15.88 20.07 15.17
CA LEU A 180 14.42 20.18 15.31
C LEU A 180 13.96 21.25 14.31
N ALA A 181 13.14 20.87 13.34
CA ALA A 181 12.49 21.83 12.46
C ALA A 181 11.17 22.26 13.09
N LEU A 182 10.99 23.56 13.21
CA LEU A 182 9.73 24.15 13.67
C LEU A 182 8.74 24.16 12.51
N ARG A 183 7.51 23.68 12.78
CA ARG A 183 6.42 23.63 11.79
C ARG A 183 5.94 25.04 11.40
N GLU A 184 5.95 25.95 12.36
CA GLU A 184 5.68 27.37 12.18
C GLU A 184 6.75 28.17 12.92
N PRO A 185 7.65 28.87 12.21
CA PRO A 185 8.57 29.81 12.83
C PRO A 185 7.87 31.15 13.02
N ASP A 186 7.26 31.36 14.19
CA ASP A 186 6.88 32.70 14.70
C ASP A 186 7.06 32.76 16.22
#